data_AF-X1LF62-F1
#
_entry.id   AF-X1LF62-F1
#
_cell.length_a   1.000
_cell.length_b   1.000
_cell.length_c   1.000
_cell.angle_alpha   90.00
_cell.angle_beta   90.00
_cell.angle_gamma   90.00
#
_symmetry.space_group_name_H-M   'P 1'
#
loop_
_entity.id
_entity.type
_entity.pdbx_description
1 polymer ?
#
loop_
_entity_poly.entity_id
_entity_poly.type
_entity_poly.pdbx_seq_one_letter_code
_entity_poly.pdbx_strand_id
1 'polypeptide(L)'
;ERSAPKESIPLYNPEALKKIAEEFERWKNTEVPEQDRRNWKVTPQTIVGSEIPRELLYTPLNNPEFDYKEDLGFSGKEPYTRGIHANMYRGRTLFW
;
A
#
# COMPACT_ATOMS: atom_id res chain seq x y z
N GLU A 1 -2.29 14.35 22.27
CA GLU A 1 -3.63 13.86 22.63
C GLU A 1 -3.84 12.51 21.95
N ARG A 2 -4.31 11.48 22.66
CA ARG A 2 -4.71 10.22 22.03
C ARG A 2 -6.08 10.46 21.40
N SER A 3 -6.13 10.60 20.08
CA SER A 3 -7.38 10.65 19.32
C SER A 3 -8.24 9.43 19.67
N ALA A 4 -9.55 9.65 19.82
CA ALA A 4 -10.53 8.60 20.08
C ALA A 4 -10.40 7.43 19.08
N PRO A 5 -10.77 6.19 19.45
CA PRO A 5 -10.79 5.08 18.51
C PRO A 5 -11.76 5.44 17.38
N LYS A 6 -11.22 5.84 16.24
CA LYS A 6 -12.00 6.08 15.02
C LYS A 6 -12.51 4.72 14.54
N GLU A 7 -13.80 4.63 14.27
CA GLU A 7 -14.41 3.45 13.65
C GLU A 7 -13.75 3.25 12.28
N SER A 8 -12.86 2.26 12.19
CA SER A 8 -12.16 1.89 10.96
C SER A 8 -12.91 0.78 10.26
N ILE A 9 -13.20 0.97 8.97
CA ILE A 9 -13.85 -0.02 8.13
C ILE A 9 -12.79 -0.58 7.19
N PRO A 10 -12.39 -1.86 7.34
CA PRO A 10 -11.39 -2.45 6.46
C PRO A 10 -11.90 -2.46 5.02
N LEU A 11 -11.05 -2.00 4.09
CA LEU A 11 -11.41 -1.90 2.67
C LEU A 11 -11.57 -3.28 2.02
N TYR A 12 -10.78 -4.26 2.46
CA TYR A 12 -10.71 -5.55 1.81
C TYR A 12 -11.68 -6.56 2.42
N ASN A 13 -12.34 -7.34 1.56
CA ASN A 13 -13.17 -8.45 2.01
C ASN A 13 -12.28 -9.57 2.59
N PRO A 14 -12.53 -10.04 3.83
CA PRO A 14 -11.73 -11.08 4.47
C PRO A 14 -11.70 -12.40 3.68
N GLU A 15 -12.78 -12.77 3.01
CA GLU A 15 -12.81 -13.98 2.17
C GLU A 15 -11.93 -13.82 0.92
N ALA A 16 -11.92 -12.63 0.33
CA ALA A 16 -11.06 -12.33 -0.81
C ALA A 16 -9.59 -12.35 -0.40
N LEU A 17 -9.25 -11.76 0.76
CA LEU A 17 -7.89 -11.82 1.32
C LEU A 17 -7.44 -13.26 1.53
N LYS A 18 -8.32 -14.13 2.06
CA LYS A 18 -7.99 -15.55 2.24
C LYS A 18 -7.67 -16.24 0.92
N LYS A 19 -8.49 -16.04 -0.12
CA LYS A 19 -8.23 -16.61 -1.46
C LYS A 19 -6.93 -16.10 -2.06
N ILE A 20 -6.67 -14.80 -1.93
CA ILE A 20 -5.42 -14.19 -2.41
C ILE A 20 -4.22 -14.80 -1.65
N ALA A 21 -4.33 -15.04 -0.34
CA ALA A 21 -3.26 -15.67 0.44
C ALA A 21 -2.96 -17.09 -0.03
N GLU A 22 -3.99 -17.91 -0.27
CA GLU A 22 -3.84 -19.28 -0.76
C GLU A 22 -3.20 -19.31 -2.17
N GLU A 23 -3.69 -18.46 -3.07
CA GLU A 23 -3.14 -18.34 -4.43
C GLU A 23 -1.71 -17.79 -4.44
N PHE A 24 -1.43 -16.81 -3.58
CA PHE A 24 -0.11 -16.21 -3.47
C PHE A 24 0.92 -17.21 -2.97
N GLU A 25 0.61 -18.00 -1.94
CA GLU A 25 1.51 -19.06 -1.46
C GLU A 25 1.71 -20.15 -2.52
N ARG A 26 0.66 -20.53 -3.25
CA ARG A 26 0.79 -21.46 -4.37
C ARG A 26 1.75 -20.93 -5.43
N TRP A 27 1.48 -19.73 -5.95
CA TRP A 27 2.30 -19.07 -6.97
C TRP A 27 3.74 -18.89 -6.52
N LYS A 28 3.96 -18.47 -5.27
CA LYS A 28 5.29 -18.30 -4.68
C LYS A 28 6.07 -19.61 -4.67
N ASN A 29 5.42 -20.73 -4.36
CA ASN A 29 6.08 -22.03 -4.29
C ASN A 29 6.22 -22.73 -5.65
N THR A 30 5.40 -22.42 -6.65
CA THR A 30 5.46 -23.05 -7.98
C THR A 30 6.24 -22.25 -9.01
N GLU A 31 5.98 -20.95 -9.13
CA GLU A 31 6.50 -20.12 -10.23
C GLU A 31 7.77 -19.36 -9.86
N VAL A 32 7.92 -18.98 -8.58
CA VAL A 32 9.05 -18.16 -8.14
C VAL A 32 10.28 -19.05 -7.91
N PRO A 33 11.42 -18.78 -8.58
CA PRO A 33 12.67 -19.52 -8.37
C PRO A 33 13.10 -19.53 -6.90
N GLU A 34 13.75 -20.61 -6.46
CA GLU A 34 14.17 -20.75 -5.06
C GLU A 34 15.11 -19.62 -4.59
N GLN A 35 15.99 -19.15 -5.48
CA GLN A 35 16.90 -18.05 -5.20
C GLN A 35 16.15 -16.75 -4.86
N ASP A 36 15.08 -16.45 -5.58
CA ASP A 36 14.25 -15.27 -5.37
C ASP A 36 13.35 -15.42 -4.14
N ARG A 37 12.91 -16.65 -3.83
CA ARG A 37 12.21 -16.95 -2.57
C ARG A 37 13.10 -16.71 -1.34
N ARG A 38 14.36 -17.15 -1.40
CA ARG A 38 15.34 -16.93 -0.31
C ARG A 38 15.63 -15.45 -0.11
N ASN A 39 15.65 -14.68 -1.19
CA ASN A 39 15.88 -13.25 -1.19
C ASN A 39 14.57 -12.44 -1.31
N TRP A 40 13.47 -12.91 -0.72
CA TRP A 40 12.16 -12.26 -0.89
C TRP A 40 12.15 -10.80 -0.41
N LYS A 41 12.89 -10.51 0.65
CA LYS A 41 13.12 -9.17 1.20
C LYS A 41 14.56 -8.78 0.88
N VAL A 42 14.74 -8.03 -0.19
CA VAL A 42 16.04 -7.43 -0.51
C VAL A 42 15.99 -5.99 -0.01
N THR A 43 17.04 -5.56 0.68
CA THR A 43 17.30 -4.12 0.83
C THR A 43 18.03 -3.69 -0.44
N PRO A 44 17.35 -3.11 -1.45
CA PRO A 44 18.08 -2.58 -2.58
C PRO A 44 18.99 -1.48 -2.03
N GLN A 45 20.28 -1.56 -2.33
CA GLN A 45 21.19 -0.42 -2.23
C GLN A 45 20.83 0.58 -3.33
N THR A 46 19.60 1.09 -3.30
CA THR A 46 19.14 2.15 -4.18
C THR A 46 19.59 3.50 -3.63
N ILE A 47 19.79 4.44 -4.55
CA ILE A 47 20.24 5.84 -4.31
C ILE A 47 19.38 6.57 -3.26
N VAL A 48 18.15 6.12 -3.06
CA VAL A 48 17.23 6.59 -2.03
C VAL A 48 17.65 5.91 -0.71
N GLY A 49 18.51 6.55 0.08
CA GLY A 49 19.20 6.02 1.28
C GLY A 49 18.31 5.63 2.47
N SER A 50 17.17 5.01 2.21
CA SER A 50 16.31 4.36 3.19
C SER A 50 16.71 2.89 3.25
N GLU A 51 17.16 2.43 4.41
CA GLU A 51 17.59 1.05 4.65
C GLU A 51 16.39 0.08 4.81
N ILE A 52 15.21 0.44 4.31
CA ILE A 52 13.99 -0.34 4.48
C ILE A 52 14.00 -1.51 3.49
N PRO A 53 13.91 -2.77 3.97
CA PRO A 53 13.85 -3.93 3.10
C PRO A 53 12.57 -3.93 2.27
N ARG A 54 12.68 -4.22 0.97
CA ARG A 54 11.57 -4.23 0.04
C ARG A 54 11.23 -5.64 -0.38
N GLU A 55 9.94 -5.94 -0.40
CA GLU A 55 9.42 -7.21 -0.89
C GLU A 55 9.39 -7.21 -2.41
N LEU A 56 9.58 -8.39 -3.01
CA LEU A 56 9.55 -8.57 -4.47
C LEU A 56 8.18 -8.22 -5.08
N LEU A 57 7.10 -8.48 -4.35
CA LEU A 57 5.74 -8.15 -4.77
C LEU A 57 4.92 -7.70 -3.56
N TYR A 58 4.25 -6.55 -3.70
CA TYR A 58 3.28 -6.05 -2.73
C TYR A 58 1.87 -6.36 -3.22
N THR A 59 1.03 -6.81 -2.29
CA THR A 59 -0.35 -7.22 -2.52
C THR A 59 -1.24 -6.64 -1.42
N PRO A 60 -2.58 -6.73 -1.54
CA PRO A 60 -3.48 -6.39 -0.45
C PRO A 60 -3.19 -7.10 0.89
N LEU A 61 -2.50 -8.25 0.86
CA LEU A 61 -2.07 -8.97 2.06
C LEU A 61 -1.04 -8.19 2.89
N ASN A 62 -0.31 -7.24 2.28
CA ASN A 62 0.67 -6.43 2.98
C ASN A 62 0.05 -5.31 3.80
N ASN A 63 -1.23 -4.98 3.57
CA ASN A 63 -1.96 -4.01 4.37
C ASN A 63 -3.45 -4.43 4.51
N PRO A 64 -3.75 -5.53 5.21
CA PRO A 64 -5.09 -6.12 5.23
C PRO A 64 -6.11 -5.27 5.99
N GLU A 65 -5.66 -4.46 6.95
CA GLU A 65 -6.50 -3.59 7.80
C GLU A 65 -6.67 -2.17 7.21
N PHE A 66 -6.24 -1.96 5.97
CA PHE A 66 -6.28 -0.65 5.33
C PHE A 66 -7.69 -0.05 5.30
N ASP A 67 -7.83 1.15 5.84
CA ASP A 67 -9.05 1.94 5.74
C ASP A 67 -8.88 3.04 4.70
N TYR A 68 -9.65 2.97 3.61
CA TYR A 68 -9.56 3.95 2.53
C TYR A 68 -9.81 5.38 3.00
N LYS A 69 -10.78 5.60 3.89
CA LYS A 69 -11.21 6.93 4.31
C LYS A 69 -10.22 7.54 5.29
N GLU A 70 -9.77 6.75 6.28
CA GLU A 70 -8.91 7.25 7.35
C GLU A 70 -7.43 7.30 6.97
N ASP A 71 -6.92 6.33 6.20
CA ASP A 71 -5.50 6.28 5.83
C ASP A 71 -5.18 7.10 4.56
N LEU A 72 -6.11 7.13 3.60
CA LEU A 72 -5.84 7.70 2.28
C LEU A 72 -6.75 8.88 1.92
N GLY A 73 -8.04 8.79 2.22
CA GLY A 73 -9.04 9.83 2.06
C GLY A 73 -9.18 10.39 0.63
N PHE A 74 -9.88 11.51 0.48
CA PHE A 74 -9.97 12.23 -0.79
C PHE A 74 -9.04 13.44 -0.79
N SER A 75 -8.48 13.82 -1.95
CA SER A 75 -7.69 15.05 -2.07
C SER A 75 -8.48 16.26 -1.56
N GLY A 76 -7.81 17.18 -0.87
CA GLY A 76 -8.45 18.35 -0.27
C GLY A 76 -9.20 18.09 1.03
N LYS A 77 -9.09 16.90 1.62
CA LYS A 77 -9.63 16.56 2.95
C LYS A 77 -8.59 15.81 3.78
N GLU A 78 -8.73 15.86 5.10
CA GLU A 78 -7.98 15.02 6.04
C GLU A 78 -8.10 13.53 5.63
N PRO A 79 -7.01 12.73 5.68
CA PRO A 79 -5.64 13.00 6.19
C PRO A 79 -4.70 13.76 5.24
N TYR A 80 -5.20 14.27 4.12
CA TYR A 80 -4.40 14.96 3.08
C TYR A 80 -3.29 14.11 2.45
N THR A 81 -3.33 12.78 2.61
CA THR A 81 -2.39 11.83 1.99
C THR A 81 -2.33 12.00 0.47
N ARG A 82 -3.46 12.37 -0.16
CA ARG A 82 -3.57 12.67 -1.61
C ARG A 82 -3.41 14.15 -1.97
N GLY A 83 -2.96 14.98 -1.04
CA GLY A 83 -2.71 16.41 -1.22
C GLY A 83 -3.78 17.34 -0.67
N ILE A 84 -3.38 18.60 -0.43
CA ILE A 84 -4.17 19.64 0.25
C ILE A 84 -5.27 20.26 -0.65
N HIS A 85 -5.13 20.16 -1.98
CA HIS A 85 -6.09 20.74 -2.92
C HIS A 85 -6.93 19.65 -3.59
N ALA A 86 -8.25 19.83 -3.65
CA ALA A 86 -9.16 18.86 -4.25
C ALA A 86 -8.88 18.57 -5.74
N ASN A 87 -8.42 19.56 -6.49
CA ASN A 87 -8.09 19.45 -7.92
C ASN A 87 -6.59 19.28 -8.21
N MET A 88 -5.74 19.24 -7.17
CA MET A 88 -4.28 19.19 -7.30
C MET A 88 -3.77 20.23 -8.31
N TYR A 89 -2.96 19.82 -9.28
CA TYR A 89 -2.41 20.72 -10.30
C TYR A 89 -3.34 20.96 -11.50
N ARG A 90 -4.51 20.31 -11.57
CA ARG A 90 -5.40 20.34 -12.75
C ARG A 90 -6.18 21.66 -12.93
N GLY A 91 -6.19 22.52 -11.91
CA GLY A 91 -6.80 23.85 -11.97
C GLY A 91 -5.85 24.99 -12.33
N ARG A 92 -4.54 24.70 -12.49
CA ARG A 92 -3.58 25.68 -13.01
C ARG A 92 -3.54 25.55 -14.53
N THR A 93 -4.45 26.24 -15.21
CA THR A 93 -4.16 26.67 -16.58
C THR A 93 -2.98 27.63 -16.49
N LEU A 94 -1.79 27.17 -16.90
CA LEU A 94 -0.68 28.04 -17.22
C LEU A 94 -1.15 28.99 -18.33
N PHE A 95 -1.68 30.15 -17.96
CA PHE A 95 -1.79 31.29 -18.86
C PHE A 95 -0.51 32.10 -18.66
N TRP A 96 0.38 31.96 -19.63
CA TRP A 96 1.42 32.94 -19.94
C TRP A 96 0.81 34.01 -20.85
#